data_AF-A0A0J1FJU8-F1
#
_entry.id   AF-A0A0J1FJU8-F1
#
_cell.length_a   1.000
_cell.length_b   1.000
_cell.length_c   1.000
_cell.angle_alpha   90.00
_cell.angle_beta   90.00
_cell.angle_gamma   90.00
#
_symmetry.space_group_name_H-M   'P 1'
#
loop_
_entity.id
_entity.type
_entity.pdbx_description
1 polymer ?
#
loop_
_entity_poly.entity_id
_entity_poly.type
_entity_poly.pdbx_seq_one_letter_code
_entity_poly.pdbx_strand_id
1 'polypeptide(L)' 'MFDWFNLSLWLFALIAGLFLLILSGNKGYIDWVKERIPMPEEKIIKMERSGSIGLTIISVLSLIRILVKH' A
#
# COMPACT_ATOMS: atom_id res chain seq x y z
N MET A 1 -8.14 -26.20 5.93
CA MET A 1 -9.04 -25.18 5.36
C MET A 1 -8.13 -24.24 4.60
N PHE A 2 -8.19 -24.25 3.27
CA PHE A 2 -7.33 -23.41 2.43
C PHE A 2 -7.55 -21.96 2.88
N ASP A 3 -6.47 -21.24 3.16
CA ASP A 3 -6.51 -19.96 3.86
C ASP A 3 -6.88 -18.82 2.90
N TRP A 4 -7.99 -19.02 2.16
CA TRP A 4 -8.52 -18.13 1.13
C TRP A 4 -8.73 -16.72 1.66
N PHE A 5 -9.15 -16.60 2.92
CA PHE A 5 -9.27 -15.31 3.59
C PHE A 5 -7.93 -14.57 3.67
N ASN A 6 -6.86 -15.26 4.09
CA ASN A 6 -5.52 -14.68 4.14
C ASN A 6 -5.00 -14.35 2.74
N LEU A 7 -5.22 -15.23 1.75
CA LEU A 7 -4.86 -14.95 0.35
C LEU A 7 -5.56 -13.69 -0.17
N SER A 8 -6.88 -13.58 0.01
CA SER A 8 -7.68 -12.43 -0.42
C SER A 8 -7.26 -11.13 0.29
N LEU A 9 -6.95 -11.21 1.58
CA LEU A 9 -6.51 -10.06 2.37
C LEU A 9 -5.16 -9.53 1.87
N TRP A 10 -4.19 -10.41 1.61
CA TRP A 10 -2.88 -10.00 1.11
C TRP A 10 -2.92 -9.55 -0.36
N LEU A 11 -3.80 -10.11 -1.19
CA LEU A 11 -4.07 -9.59 -2.53
C LEU A 11 -4.68 -8.19 -2.47
N PHE A 12 -5.63 -7.96 -1.58
CA PHE A 12 -6.22 -6.63 -1.39
C PHE A 12 -5.18 -5.62 -0.90
N ALA A 13 -4.35 -6.00 0.08
CA ALA A 13 -3.27 -5.17 0.59
C ALA A 13 -2.24 -4.83 -0.50
N LEU A 14 -1.92 -5.78 -1.38
CA LEU A 14 -1.05 -5.55 -2.53
C LEU A 14 -1.65 -4.53 -3.50
N ILE A 15 -2.92 -4.71 -3.86
CA ILE A 15 -3.63 -3.79 -4.75
C ILE A 15 -3.68 -2.39 -4.12
N ALA A 16 -4.05 -2.29 -2.84
CA ALA A 16 -4.07 -1.03 -2.10
C ALA A 16 -2.70 -0.35 -2.06
N GLY A 17 -1.63 -1.10 -1.82
CA GLY A 17 -0.25 -0.58 -1.85
C GLY A 17 0.14 0.00 -3.21
N LEU A 18 -0.21 -0.68 -4.31
CA LEU A 18 0.03 -0.19 -5.66
C LEU A 18 -0.81 1.05 -5.99
N PHE A 19 -2.08 1.06 -5.60
CA PHE A 19 -2.96 2.20 -5.78
C PHE A 19 -2.45 3.44 -5.03
N LEU A 20 -2.01 3.29 -3.79
CA LEU A 20 -1.42 4.37 -3.01
C LEU A 20 -0.12 4.88 -3.66
N LEU A 21 0.69 3.99 -4.23
CA LEU A 21 1.90 4.38 -4.96
C LEU A 21 1.56 5.26 -6.17
N ILE A 22 0.52 4.91 -6.94
CA ILE A 22 0.04 5.70 -8.07
C ILE A 22 -0.52 7.05 -7.59
N LEU A 23 -1.36 7.03 -6.55
CA LEU A 23 -1.97 8.23 -5.98
C LEU A 23 -0.94 9.18 -5.38
N SER A 24 0.17 8.68 -4.85
CA SER A 24 1.27 9.51 -4.31
C SER A 24 1.88 10.46 -5.35
N GLY A 25 1.73 10.15 -6.65
CA GLY A 25 2.13 11.04 -7.75
C GLY A 25 1.04 11.99 -8.24
N ASN A 26 -0.19 11.88 -7.74
CA ASN A 26 -1.31 12.72 -8.15
C ASN A 26 -1.44 13.94 -7.23
N LYS A 27 -1.25 15.14 -7.80
CA LYS A 27 -1.38 16.41 -7.05
C LYS A 27 -2.73 16.56 -6.34
N GLY A 28 -3.85 16.23 -7.01
CA GLY A 28 -5.17 16.38 -6.40
C GLY A 28 -5.38 15.47 -5.19
N TYR A 29 -4.77 14.28 -5.18
CA TYR A 29 -4.78 13.41 -4.00
C TYR A 29 -3.92 14.01 -2.88
N ILE A 30 -2.70 14.45 -3.19
CA ILE A 30 -1.78 15.02 -2.20
C ILE A 30 -2.37 16.30 -1.58
N ASP A 31 -3.02 17.15 -2.37
CA ASP A 31 -3.72 18.34 -1.87
C ASP A 31 -4.84 17.96 -0.89
N TRP A 32 -5.66 16.97 -1.24
CA TRP A 32 -6.70 16.44 -0.35
C TRP A 32 -6.13 15.81 0.93
N VAL A 33 -4.99 15.10 0.86
CA VAL A 33 -4.31 14.55 2.05
C VAL A 33 -3.79 15.69 2.93
N LYS A 34 -3.20 16.72 2.33
CA LYS A 34 -2.66 17.88 3.01
C LYS A 34 -3.73 18.68 3.76
N GLU A 35 -4.95 18.76 3.23
CA GLU A 35 -6.10 19.35 3.93
C GLU A 35 -6.44 18.62 5.24
N ARG A 36 -6.22 17.30 5.29
CA ARG A 36 -6.50 16.48 6.48
C ARG A 36 -5.33 16.39 7.43
N ILE A 37 -4.12 16.39 6.88
CA ILE A 37 -2.87 16.24 7.60
C ILE A 37 -1.94 17.38 7.17
N PRO A 38 -1.94 18.50 7.91
CA PRO A 38 -1.17 19.69 7.54
C PRO A 38 0.32 19.43 7.73
N MET A 39 0.95 18.89 6.69
CA MET A 39 2.38 18.64 6.60
C MET A 39 2.94 19.19 5.28
N PRO A 40 4.25 19.45 5.20
CA PRO A 40 4.91 19.78 3.94
C PRO A 40 4.65 18.72 2.87
N GLU A 41 4.37 19.16 1.65
CA GLU A 41 4.01 18.29 0.52
C GLU A 41 5.06 17.19 0.29
N GLU A 42 6.34 17.56 0.33
CA GLU A 42 7.45 16.59 0.21
C GLU A 42 7.43 15.51 1.28
N LYS A 43 7.04 15.86 2.52
CA LYS A 43 6.92 14.88 3.61
C LYS A 43 5.73 13.95 3.40
N ILE A 44 4.60 14.48 2.93
CA ILE A 44 3.41 13.69 2.61
C ILE A 44 3.73 12.70 1.49
N ILE A 45 4.29 13.17 0.37
CA ILE A 45 4.67 12.33 -0.75
C ILE A 45 5.65 11.24 -0.31
N LYS A 46 6.67 11.60 0.47
CA LYS A 46 7.66 10.63 0.98
C LYS A 46 7.03 9.59 1.89
N MET A 47 6.12 10.00 2.78
CA MET A 47 5.40 9.11 3.70
C MET A 47 4.45 8.17 2.97
N GLU A 48 3.64 8.69 2.05
CA GLU A 48 2.72 7.91 1.23
C GLU A 48 3.49 6.88 0.41
N ARG A 49 4.61 7.29 -0.21
CA ARG A 49 5.44 6.41 -1.03
C ARG A 49 6.15 5.34 -0.19
N SER A 50 6.70 5.69 0.97
CA SER A 50 7.33 4.70 1.84
C SER A 50 6.32 3.71 2.43
N GLY A 51 5.15 4.19 2.85
CA GLY A 51 4.04 3.36 3.31
C GLY A 51 3.54 2.41 2.23
N SER A 52 3.36 2.91 1.00
CA SER A 52 2.95 2.12 -0.16
C SER A 52 3.96 1.01 -0.50
N ILE A 53 5.25 1.34 -0.51
CA ILE A 53 6.33 0.38 -0.76
C ILE A 53 6.35 -0.68 0.34
N GLY A 54 6.29 -0.27 1.61
CA GLY A 54 6.25 -1.20 2.74
C GLY A 54 5.07 -2.16 2.67
N LEU A 55 3.86 -1.64 2.43
CA LEU A 55 2.64 -2.43 2.30
C LEU A 55 2.74 -3.42 1.12
N THR A 56 3.26 -2.97 -0.02
CA THR A 56 3.47 -3.80 -1.20
C THR A 56 4.44 -4.95 -0.91
N ILE A 57 5.60 -4.66 -0.30
CA ILE A 57 6.62 -5.67 0.03
C ILE A 57 6.07 -6.71 1.00
N ILE A 58 5.43 -6.28 2.10
CA ILE A 58 4.86 -7.20 3.10
C ILE A 58 3.79 -8.09 2.46
N SER A 59 2.97 -7.52 1.57
CA SER A 59 1.94 -8.27 0.84
C SER A 59 2.54 -9.32 -0.09
N VAL A 60 3.57 -8.96 -0.88
CA VAL A 60 4.29 -9.92 -1.74
C VAL A 60 4.92 -11.04 -0.92
N LEU A 61 5.64 -10.71 0.16
CA LEU A 61 6.27 -11.72 1.01
C LEU A 61 5.25 -12.68 1.63
N SER A 62 4.10 -12.15 2.05
CA SER A 62 3.02 -12.95 2.64
C SER A 62 2.37 -13.86 1.59
N LEU A 63 2.15 -13.38 0.37
CA LEU A 63 1.63 -14.19 -0.73
C LEU A 63 2.61 -15.30 -1.14
N ILE A 64 3.91 -14.98 -1.27
CA ILE A 64 4.96 -16.00 -1.52
C ILE A 64 4.95 -17.04 -0.41
N ARG A 65 4.85 -16.63 0.86
CA ARG A 65 4.79 -17.58 1.98
C ARG A 65 3.58 -18.51 1.91
N ILE A 66 2.42 -18.00 1.49
CA ILE A 66 1.21 -18.82 1.30
C ILE A 66 1.42 -19.81 0.15
N LEU A 67 2.02 -19.36 -0.96
CA LEU A 67 2.29 -20.20 -2.13
C LEU A 67 3.34 -21.28 -1.86
N VAL A 68 4.40 -20.99 -1.09
CA VAL A 68 5.48 -21.94 -0.76
C VAL A 68 5.05 -22.96 0.30
N LYS A 69 4.14 -22.58 1.20
CA LYS A 69 3.57 -23.50 2.19
C LYS A 69 2.58 -24.49 1.59
N HIS A 70 2.17 -24.28 0.34
CA HIS A 70 1.18 -25.12 -0.31
C HIS A 70 1.83 -26.13 -1.25
#